data_AF-A0A346PKD0-F1
#
_entry.id   AF-A0A346PKD0-F1
#
_cell.length_a   1.000
_cell.length_b   1.000
_cell.length_c   1.000
_cell.angle_alpha   90.00
_cell.angle_beta   90.00
_cell.angle_gamma   90.00
#
_symmetry.space_group_name_H-M   'P 1'
#
loop_
_entity.id
_entity.type
_entity.pdbx_description
1 polymer ?
#
loop_
_entity_poly.entity_id
_entity_poly.type
_entity_poly.pdbx_seq_one_letter_code
_entity_poly.pdbx_strand_id
1 'polypeptide(L)'
;MPPQQTQGPPSTAEGPKLLEERSIGGIFVHFVAIPTGAVGAGLVYLVSTNEFTKRNARNALDWHLTVLGLTVVTFGSLFAYAELTGQGATDIAVLPSPLTTVASVLIPVLLSVWMLVWFWTFIVGFIAMGKATFGTAWRYPLTPALVDRFAPHVSLPGGWPLLIVVYTVLAPLIIGTVFFGPRDGAMFFASGFALIGLIMVLTPFAGVAMYLHGERTRPADAAWHPSVVVYIGAPIVVAVTGYVLSATFTDSINPAGDAVYVLLAAFWVSSLVYVVRWLTTSRS
;
A
#
# COMPACT_ATOMS: atom_id res chain seq x y z
N MET A 1 20.22 42.91 -54.73
CA MET A 1 19.07 42.21 -54.12
C MET A 1 19.62 41.02 -53.35
N PRO A 2 19.43 40.94 -52.02
CA PRO A 2 19.81 39.77 -51.24
C PRO A 2 18.76 38.64 -51.40
N PRO A 3 19.14 37.35 -51.33
CA PRO A 3 18.21 36.24 -51.50
C PRO A 3 17.30 36.05 -50.28
N GLN A 4 16.02 35.81 -50.54
CA GLN A 4 14.99 35.46 -49.55
C GLN A 4 15.35 34.12 -48.88
N GLN A 5 15.50 34.14 -47.55
CA GLN A 5 15.45 32.93 -46.73
C GLN A 5 14.01 32.41 -46.73
N THR A 6 13.80 31.24 -47.33
CA THR A 6 12.56 30.46 -47.20
C THR A 6 12.45 29.97 -45.76
N GLN A 7 11.53 30.58 -44.99
CA GLN A 7 11.11 30.03 -43.71
C GLN A 7 10.36 28.72 -43.96
N GLY A 8 10.88 27.62 -43.42
CA GLY A 8 10.16 26.34 -43.36
C GLY A 8 8.86 26.47 -42.53
N PRO A 9 7.92 25.53 -42.69
CA PRO A 9 6.63 25.61 -42.01
C PRO A 9 6.81 25.64 -40.48
N PRO A 10 5.94 26.36 -39.75
CA PRO A 10 6.03 26.45 -38.30
C PRO A 10 5.89 25.05 -37.71
N SER A 11 6.84 24.67 -36.83
CA SER A 11 6.72 23.44 -36.08
C SER A 11 5.41 23.47 -35.29
N THR A 12 4.58 22.47 -35.49
CA THR A 12 3.44 22.18 -34.62
C THR A 12 3.97 22.11 -33.20
N ALA A 13 3.54 23.04 -32.34
CA ALA A 13 3.98 23.13 -30.97
C ALA A 13 3.81 21.78 -30.26
N GLU A 14 4.92 21.08 -30.01
CA GLU A 14 4.98 20.03 -29.00
C GLU A 14 4.45 20.65 -27.70
N GLY A 15 3.47 20.00 -27.07
CA GLY A 15 2.97 20.43 -25.76
C GLY A 15 4.12 20.56 -24.74
N PRO A 16 3.92 21.28 -23.63
CA PRO A 16 5.01 21.62 -22.71
C PRO A 16 5.70 20.36 -22.15
N LYS A 17 6.89 20.05 -22.69
CA LYS A 17 7.78 18.92 -22.28
C LYS A 17 8.04 18.87 -20.77
N LEU A 18 7.90 19.99 -20.09
CA LEU A 18 8.07 20.11 -18.64
C LEU A 18 7.11 19.21 -17.83
N LEU A 19 5.89 18.92 -18.30
CA LEU A 19 4.97 18.03 -17.57
C LEU A 19 5.29 16.54 -17.77
N GLU A 20 5.82 16.17 -18.94
CA GLU A 20 6.35 14.83 -19.19
C GLU A 20 7.64 14.59 -18.38
N GLU A 21 8.47 15.62 -18.25
CA GLU A 21 9.68 15.63 -17.42
C GLU A 21 9.39 15.68 -15.91
N ARG A 22 8.29 16.33 -15.49
CA ARG A 22 7.97 16.62 -14.07
C ARG A 22 6.49 16.36 -13.76
N SER A 23 6.10 15.11 -13.84
CA SER A 23 4.73 14.69 -13.51
C SER A 23 4.34 14.99 -12.05
N ILE A 24 3.11 15.41 -11.82
CA ILE A 24 2.50 15.60 -10.48
C ILE A 24 2.64 14.35 -9.62
N GLY A 25 2.39 13.16 -10.19
CA GLY A 25 2.55 11.88 -9.49
C GLY A 25 3.95 11.67 -8.93
N GLY A 26 4.99 12.00 -9.72
CA GLY A 26 6.39 11.90 -9.28
C GLY A 26 6.77 12.87 -8.16
N ILE A 27 6.07 14.00 -8.03
CA ILE A 27 6.25 14.94 -6.92
C ILE A 27 5.54 14.42 -5.67
N PHE A 28 4.25 14.10 -5.78
CA PHE A 28 3.41 13.75 -4.64
C PHE A 28 3.59 12.33 -4.12
N VAL A 29 4.27 11.43 -4.85
CA VAL A 29 4.48 10.06 -4.38
C VAL A 29 5.17 9.99 -3.02
N HIS A 30 6.12 10.89 -2.74
CA HIS A 30 6.80 10.93 -1.44
C HIS A 30 5.84 11.37 -0.32
N PHE A 31 4.97 12.34 -0.60
CA PHE A 31 3.94 12.77 0.34
C PHE A 31 2.91 11.68 0.62
N VAL A 32 2.51 10.92 -0.41
CA VAL A 32 1.63 9.76 -0.25
C VAL A 32 2.31 8.64 0.53
N ALA A 33 3.59 8.38 0.27
CA ALA A 33 4.34 7.28 0.87
C ALA A 33 4.64 7.49 2.36
N ILE A 34 4.81 8.73 2.84
CA ILE A 34 5.05 9.01 4.27
C ILE A 34 3.98 8.37 5.18
N PRO A 35 2.67 8.64 5.01
CA PRO A 35 1.63 8.04 5.85
C PRO A 35 1.27 6.61 5.49
N THR A 36 1.52 6.17 4.24
CA THR A 36 1.08 4.84 3.76
C THR A 36 2.20 3.80 3.65
N GLY A 37 3.45 4.22 3.88
CA GLY A 37 4.64 3.40 3.83
C GLY A 37 4.88 2.75 2.47
N ALA A 38 5.33 1.49 2.52
CA ALA A 38 5.67 0.72 1.32
C ALA A 38 4.46 0.45 0.44
N VAL A 39 3.25 0.42 1.03
CA VAL A 39 2.02 0.19 0.27
C VAL A 39 1.79 1.33 -0.71
N GLY A 40 1.66 2.58 -0.26
CA GLY A 40 1.34 3.68 -1.18
C GLY A 40 2.44 3.92 -2.21
N ALA A 41 3.72 3.84 -1.82
CA ALA A 41 4.82 3.89 -2.79
C ALA A 41 4.71 2.77 -3.84
N GLY A 42 4.36 1.55 -3.39
CA GLY A 42 4.14 0.38 -4.24
C GLY A 42 2.97 0.55 -5.20
N LEU A 43 1.82 1.02 -4.73
CA LEU A 43 0.65 1.26 -5.58
C LEU A 43 0.99 2.27 -6.68
N VAL A 44 1.62 3.40 -6.33
CA VAL A 44 2.04 4.41 -7.31
C VAL A 44 3.03 3.81 -8.31
N TYR A 45 4.02 3.04 -7.87
CA TYR A 45 4.98 2.37 -8.75
C TYR A 45 4.30 1.43 -9.75
N LEU A 46 3.30 0.66 -9.31
CA LEU A 46 2.58 -0.32 -10.13
C LEU A 46 1.69 0.33 -11.19
N VAL A 47 0.96 1.38 -10.82
CA VAL A 47 -0.04 2.00 -11.72
C VAL A 47 0.57 3.03 -12.68
N SER A 48 1.74 3.58 -12.36
CA SER A 48 2.35 4.65 -13.15
C SER A 48 2.89 4.18 -14.49
N THR A 49 2.59 4.97 -15.54
CA THR A 49 3.16 4.84 -16.88
C THR A 49 4.24 5.88 -17.16
N ASN A 50 4.20 7.04 -16.48
CA ASN A 50 5.21 8.08 -16.63
C ASN A 50 6.53 7.67 -15.95
N GLU A 51 7.63 7.73 -16.70
CA GLU A 51 8.96 7.32 -16.24
C GLU A 51 9.49 8.14 -15.06
N PHE A 52 9.17 9.43 -14.98
CA PHE A 52 9.56 10.25 -13.84
C PHE A 52 8.79 9.86 -12.58
N THR A 53 7.46 9.64 -12.67
CA THR A 53 6.67 9.12 -11.55
C THR A 53 7.19 7.76 -11.11
N LYS A 54 7.40 6.83 -12.05
CA LYS A 54 7.80 5.46 -11.76
C LYS A 54 9.17 5.39 -11.08
N ARG A 55 10.14 6.21 -11.52
CA ARG A 55 11.46 6.32 -10.86
C ARG A 55 11.36 6.88 -9.44
N ASN A 56 10.57 7.93 -9.22
CA ASN A 56 10.37 8.47 -7.87
C ASN A 56 9.64 7.48 -6.95
N ALA A 57 8.62 6.81 -7.46
CA ALA A 57 7.87 5.80 -6.72
C ALA A 57 8.76 4.61 -6.34
N ARG A 58 9.64 4.17 -7.24
CA ARG A 58 10.64 3.14 -6.92
C ARG A 58 11.56 3.58 -5.78
N ASN A 59 12.12 4.79 -5.86
CA ASN A 59 13.02 5.29 -4.82
C ASN A 59 12.34 5.39 -3.46
N ALA A 60 11.07 5.84 -3.42
CA ALA A 60 10.27 5.85 -2.20
C ALA A 60 9.98 4.41 -1.71
N LEU A 61 9.67 3.49 -2.62
CA LEU A 61 9.39 2.10 -2.29
C LEU A 61 10.61 1.40 -1.69
N ASP A 62 11.81 1.59 -2.26
CA ASP A 62 13.06 1.08 -1.71
C ASP A 62 13.30 1.57 -0.27
N TRP A 63 13.03 2.86 0.00
CA TRP A 63 13.14 3.43 1.34
C TRP A 63 12.16 2.76 2.30
N HIS A 64 10.88 2.75 1.95
CA HIS A 64 9.85 2.23 2.84
C HIS A 64 9.90 0.70 3.01
N LEU A 65 10.42 -0.06 2.05
CA LEU A 65 10.72 -1.48 2.23
C LEU A 65 11.86 -1.68 3.26
N THR A 66 12.85 -0.79 3.26
CA THR A 66 13.93 -0.80 4.26
C THR A 66 13.40 -0.47 5.65
N VAL A 67 12.56 0.57 5.77
CA VAL A 67 11.87 0.94 7.02
C VAL A 67 10.94 -0.18 7.50
N LEU A 68 10.23 -0.84 6.59
CA LEU A 68 9.38 -2.00 6.90
C LEU A 68 10.22 -3.16 7.44
N GLY A 69 11.35 -3.48 6.80
CA GLY A 69 12.27 -4.51 7.28
C GLY A 69 12.79 -4.20 8.70
N LEU A 70 13.20 -2.96 8.96
CA LEU A 70 13.59 -2.53 10.30
C LEU A 70 12.45 -2.63 11.31
N THR A 71 11.22 -2.29 10.91
CA THR A 71 10.02 -2.41 11.74
C THR A 71 9.76 -3.87 12.11
N VAL A 72 9.80 -4.78 11.14
CA VAL A 72 9.62 -6.23 11.38
C VAL A 72 10.69 -6.76 12.32
N VAL A 73 11.96 -6.41 12.10
CA VAL A 73 13.05 -6.82 12.99
C VAL A 73 12.87 -6.26 14.40
N THR A 74 12.51 -4.99 14.53
CA THR A 74 12.34 -4.32 15.84
C THR A 74 11.19 -4.92 16.63
N PHE A 75 9.99 -4.94 16.06
CA PHE A 75 8.80 -5.43 16.76
C PHE A 75 8.77 -6.96 16.87
N GLY A 76 9.33 -7.68 15.89
CA GLY A 76 9.53 -9.13 16.00
C GLY A 76 10.47 -9.49 17.14
N SER A 77 11.57 -8.72 17.31
CA SER A 77 12.50 -8.92 18.42
C SER A 77 11.88 -8.54 19.76
N LEU A 78 11.11 -7.44 19.83
CA LEU A 78 10.40 -7.03 21.03
C LEU A 78 9.35 -8.08 21.44
N PHE A 79 8.57 -8.58 20.49
CA PHE A 79 7.60 -9.64 20.72
C PHE A 79 8.30 -10.90 21.24
N ALA A 80 9.34 -11.37 20.54
CA ALA A 80 10.11 -12.53 20.97
C ALA A 80 10.71 -12.33 22.37
N TYR A 81 11.24 -11.14 22.68
CA TYR A 81 11.76 -10.82 24.00
C TYR A 81 10.67 -10.89 25.09
N ALA A 82 9.48 -10.34 24.85
CA ALA A 82 8.38 -10.40 25.80
C ALA A 82 7.96 -11.85 26.09
N GLU A 83 7.76 -12.65 25.04
CA GLU A 83 7.43 -14.08 25.17
C GLU A 83 8.51 -14.84 25.94
N LEU A 84 9.78 -14.63 25.60
CA LEU A 84 10.91 -15.34 26.19
C LEU A 84 11.29 -14.86 27.60
N THR A 85 10.65 -13.82 28.12
CA THR A 85 10.83 -13.33 29.50
C THR A 85 9.60 -13.59 30.37
N GLY A 86 8.60 -14.32 29.86
CA GLY A 86 7.34 -14.59 30.57
C GLY A 86 6.43 -13.37 30.69
N GLN A 87 6.70 -12.31 29.94
CA GLN A 87 5.88 -11.09 29.85
C GLN A 87 4.94 -11.11 28.63
N GLY A 88 5.05 -12.14 27.79
CA GLY A 88 4.30 -12.30 26.56
C GLY A 88 2.89 -12.89 26.75
N ALA A 89 2.24 -13.15 25.62
CA ALA A 89 0.87 -13.66 25.56
C ALA A 89 0.80 -15.19 25.42
N THR A 90 1.93 -15.88 25.34
CA THR A 90 2.01 -17.33 25.15
C THR A 90 2.83 -18.00 26.26
N ASP A 91 2.48 -19.25 26.58
CA ASP A 91 3.16 -20.06 27.62
C ASP A 91 4.45 -20.71 27.10
N ILE A 92 5.34 -19.92 26.47
CA ILE A 92 6.63 -20.43 26.02
C ILE A 92 7.69 -20.42 27.13
N ALA A 93 8.70 -21.27 26.99
CA ALA A 93 9.77 -21.40 27.98
C ALA A 93 10.62 -20.12 28.07
N VAL A 94 10.91 -19.71 29.31
CA VAL A 94 11.71 -18.51 29.61
C VAL A 94 13.19 -18.74 29.32
N LEU A 95 13.86 -17.75 28.75
CA LEU A 95 15.29 -17.79 28.46
C LEU A 95 16.16 -17.84 29.74
N PRO A 96 17.36 -18.43 29.66
CA PRO A 96 18.38 -18.30 30.69
C PRO A 96 18.81 -16.84 30.92
N SER A 97 19.19 -16.50 32.16
CA SER A 97 19.49 -15.13 32.60
C SER A 97 20.58 -14.36 31.80
N PRO A 98 21.62 -14.99 31.22
CA PRO A 98 22.60 -14.26 30.41
C PRO A 98 21.98 -13.70 29.13
N LEU A 99 21.09 -14.45 28.49
CA LEU A 99 20.45 -14.05 27.23
C LEU A 99 19.42 -12.95 27.44
N THR A 100 18.67 -12.99 28.54
CA THR A 100 17.73 -11.92 28.90
C THR A 100 18.45 -10.60 29.16
N THR A 101 19.62 -10.65 29.80
CA THR A 101 20.43 -9.44 30.11
C THR A 101 20.95 -8.75 28.86
N VAL A 102 21.43 -9.52 27.87
CA VAL A 102 21.88 -8.97 26.59
C VAL A 102 20.68 -8.36 25.84
N ALA A 103 19.57 -9.10 25.77
CA ALA A 103 18.38 -8.63 25.08
C ALA A 103 17.78 -7.36 25.71
N SER A 104 17.81 -7.22 27.04
CA SER A 104 17.30 -6.02 27.72
C SER A 104 18.04 -4.74 27.36
N VAL A 105 19.28 -4.83 26.87
CA VAL A 105 20.04 -3.68 26.35
C VAL A 105 19.83 -3.49 24.84
N LEU A 106 19.82 -4.58 24.08
CA LEU A 106 19.69 -4.52 22.62
C LEU A 106 18.31 -4.04 22.16
N ILE A 107 17.22 -4.45 22.83
CA ILE A 107 15.86 -4.08 22.43
C ILE A 107 15.61 -2.56 22.53
N PRO A 108 15.95 -1.86 23.64
CA PRO A 108 15.85 -0.41 23.70
C PRO A 108 16.70 0.33 22.66
N VAL A 109 17.92 -0.17 22.37
CA VAL A 109 18.78 0.41 21.32
C VAL A 109 18.10 0.28 19.96
N LEU A 110 17.57 -0.90 19.64
CA LEU A 110 16.87 -1.15 18.38
C LEU A 110 15.61 -0.29 18.24
N LEU A 111 14.82 -0.14 19.31
CA LEU A 111 13.67 0.77 19.35
C LEU A 111 14.07 2.23 19.12
N SER A 112 15.18 2.66 19.73
CA SER A 112 15.71 4.02 19.55
C SER A 112 16.13 4.28 18.11
N VAL A 113 16.82 3.32 17.48
CA VAL A 113 17.18 3.37 16.06
C VAL A 113 15.93 3.41 15.17
N TRP A 114 14.94 2.56 15.45
CA TRP A 114 13.68 2.54 14.71
C TRP A 114 12.95 3.88 14.80
N MET A 115 12.86 4.48 15.99
CA MET A 115 12.23 5.79 16.20
C MET A 115 12.97 6.89 15.44
N LEU A 116 14.31 6.87 15.47
CA LEU A 116 15.14 7.82 14.72
C LEU A 116 14.92 7.69 13.21
N VAL A 117 14.87 6.46 12.69
CA VAL A 117 14.61 6.20 11.25
C VAL A 117 13.20 6.64 10.85
N TRP A 118 12.21 6.50 11.74
CA TRP A 118 10.87 7.01 11.51
C TRP A 118 10.84 8.53 11.41
N PHE A 119 11.47 9.22 12.37
CA PHE A 119 11.61 10.68 12.31
C PHE A 119 12.36 11.12 11.04
N TRP A 120 13.44 10.43 10.71
CA TRP A 120 14.23 10.69 9.52
C TRP A 120 13.41 10.50 8.24
N THR A 121 12.54 9.50 8.17
CA THR A 121 11.64 9.23 7.03
C THR A 121 10.83 10.46 6.64
N PHE A 122 10.30 11.21 7.61
CA PHE A 122 9.61 12.47 7.32
C PHE A 122 10.53 13.49 6.65
N ILE A 123 11.73 13.68 7.20
CA ILE A 123 12.71 14.64 6.68
C ILE A 123 13.11 14.28 5.25
N VAL A 124 13.56 13.04 5.02
CA VAL A 124 14.01 12.63 3.68
C VAL A 124 12.87 12.55 2.68
N GLY A 125 11.65 12.24 3.12
CA GLY A 125 10.45 12.28 2.29
C GLY A 125 10.16 13.68 1.74
N PHE A 126 10.20 14.71 2.60
CA PHE A 126 10.02 16.09 2.15
C PHE A 126 11.19 16.60 1.29
N ILE A 127 12.43 16.21 1.59
CA ILE A 127 13.58 16.52 0.73
C ILE A 127 13.41 15.88 -0.66
N ALA A 128 12.97 14.62 -0.71
CA ALA A 128 12.73 13.91 -1.96
C ALA A 128 11.62 14.58 -2.78
N MET A 129 10.53 15.00 -2.13
CA MET A 129 9.45 15.79 -2.75
C MET A 129 9.96 17.13 -3.30
N GLY A 130 10.77 17.87 -2.52
CA GLY A 130 11.38 19.11 -2.98
C GLY A 130 12.27 18.89 -4.20
N LYS A 131 13.13 17.87 -4.18
CA LYS A 131 13.97 17.51 -5.32
C LYS A 131 13.15 17.08 -6.54
N ALA A 132 12.04 16.37 -6.35
CA ALA A 132 11.14 16.01 -7.42
C ALA A 132 10.47 17.23 -8.07
N THR A 133 10.17 18.28 -7.30
CA THR A 133 9.66 19.56 -7.82
C THR A 133 10.65 20.22 -8.78
N PHE A 134 11.95 20.08 -8.51
CA PHE A 134 13.04 20.53 -9.38
C PHE A 134 13.41 19.50 -10.48
N GLY A 135 12.60 18.45 -10.69
CA GLY A 135 12.79 17.47 -11.75
C GLY A 135 13.83 16.37 -11.45
N THR A 136 14.24 16.21 -10.20
CA THR A 136 15.21 15.18 -9.80
C THR A 136 14.53 14.00 -9.12
N ALA A 137 14.64 12.82 -9.73
CA ALA A 137 14.24 11.55 -9.10
C ALA A 137 15.33 11.10 -8.11
N TRP A 138 15.31 11.69 -6.91
CA TRP A 138 16.36 11.48 -5.92
C TRP A 138 16.22 10.13 -5.22
N ARG A 139 17.35 9.42 -5.08
CA ARG A 139 17.42 8.19 -4.31
C ARG A 139 17.71 8.50 -2.85
N TYR A 140 16.96 7.87 -1.95
CA TYR A 140 17.12 8.06 -0.52
C TYR A 140 18.51 7.58 -0.07
N PRO A 141 19.13 8.24 0.93
CA PRO A 141 20.44 7.86 1.41
C PRO A 141 20.43 6.46 2.00
N LEU A 142 21.53 5.71 1.86
CA LEU A 142 21.71 4.39 2.47
C LEU A 142 20.64 3.34 2.08
N THR A 143 19.93 3.59 0.98
CA THR A 143 18.80 2.74 0.59
C THR A 143 19.24 1.69 -0.43
N PRO A 144 19.11 0.38 -0.13
CA PRO A 144 19.38 -0.69 -1.08
C PRO A 144 18.40 -0.64 -2.27
N ALA A 145 18.84 -1.09 -3.45
CA ALA A 145 17.99 -1.16 -4.66
C ALA A 145 17.14 -2.44 -4.62
N LEU A 146 16.19 -2.52 -3.70
CA LEU A 146 15.40 -3.72 -3.45
C LEU A 146 14.47 -4.00 -4.62
N VAL A 147 13.79 -2.98 -5.13
CA VAL A 147 12.85 -3.12 -6.25
C VAL A 147 13.58 -3.63 -7.50
N ASP A 148 14.70 -3.01 -7.88
CA ASP A 148 15.46 -3.46 -9.05
C ASP A 148 16.00 -4.90 -8.88
N ARG A 149 16.36 -5.29 -7.64
CA ARG A 149 16.87 -6.63 -7.32
C ARG A 149 15.79 -7.70 -7.34
N PHE A 150 14.61 -7.40 -6.79
CA PHE A 150 13.58 -8.41 -6.52
C PHE A 150 12.41 -8.37 -7.50
N ALA A 151 12.06 -7.23 -8.10
CA ALA A 151 10.93 -7.13 -9.02
C ALA A 151 10.97 -8.14 -10.18
N PRO A 152 12.14 -8.46 -10.80
CA PRO A 152 12.20 -9.50 -11.84
C PRO A 152 11.82 -10.90 -11.35
N HIS A 153 11.93 -11.16 -10.05
CA HIS A 153 11.68 -12.46 -9.43
C HIS A 153 10.25 -12.59 -8.89
N VAL A 154 9.52 -11.49 -8.76
CA VAL A 154 8.14 -11.48 -8.26
C VAL A 154 7.20 -11.62 -9.45
N SER A 155 6.94 -12.87 -9.83
CA SER A 155 5.79 -13.23 -10.66
C SER A 155 4.76 -13.90 -9.76
N LEU A 156 3.54 -13.36 -9.70
CA LEU A 156 2.44 -14.00 -8.98
C LEU A 156 1.82 -15.06 -9.90
N PRO A 157 1.85 -16.36 -9.55
CA PRO A 157 1.10 -17.38 -10.27
C PRO A 157 -0.38 -16.97 -10.29
N GLY A 158 -1.00 -16.85 -11.46
CA GLY A 158 -2.38 -16.37 -11.59
C GLY A 158 -2.55 -14.84 -11.66
N GLY A 159 -1.47 -14.06 -11.56
CA GLY A 159 -1.44 -12.61 -11.80
C GLY A 159 -2.29 -11.78 -10.84
N TRP A 160 -2.67 -10.57 -11.27
CA TRP A 160 -3.54 -9.66 -10.52
C TRP A 160 -4.88 -10.26 -10.09
N PRO A 161 -5.57 -11.07 -10.91
CA PRO A 161 -6.86 -11.65 -10.50
C PRO A 161 -6.80 -12.51 -9.24
N LEU A 162 -5.67 -13.18 -8.98
CA LEU A 162 -5.51 -13.98 -7.75
C LEU A 162 -5.65 -13.11 -6.50
N LEU A 163 -5.13 -11.88 -6.50
CA LEU A 163 -5.25 -10.98 -5.35
C LEU A 163 -6.71 -10.60 -5.05
N ILE A 164 -7.54 -10.46 -6.09
CA ILE A 164 -8.97 -10.17 -5.92
C ILE A 164 -9.67 -11.36 -5.26
N VAL A 165 -9.35 -12.59 -5.68
CA VAL A 165 -9.89 -13.82 -5.09
C VAL A 165 -9.43 -13.97 -3.64
N VAL A 166 -8.14 -13.79 -3.37
CA VAL A 166 -7.56 -13.84 -2.01
C VAL A 166 -8.25 -12.84 -1.10
N TYR A 167 -8.44 -11.59 -1.53
CA TYR A 167 -9.19 -10.59 -0.76
C TYR A 167 -10.63 -11.03 -0.49
N THR A 168 -11.34 -11.52 -1.52
CA THR A 168 -12.75 -11.95 -1.41
C THR A 168 -12.93 -13.07 -0.39
N VAL A 169 -11.96 -13.97 -0.27
CA VAL A 169 -11.96 -15.08 0.70
C VAL A 169 -11.52 -14.62 2.09
N LEU A 170 -10.41 -13.90 2.20
CA LEU A 170 -9.82 -13.55 3.49
C LEU A 170 -10.57 -12.46 4.24
N ALA A 171 -11.14 -11.46 3.55
CA ALA A 171 -11.83 -10.34 4.18
C ALA A 171 -12.92 -10.78 5.19
N PRO A 172 -13.91 -11.65 4.83
CA PRO A 172 -14.94 -12.07 5.76
C PRO A 172 -14.39 -12.94 6.91
N LEU A 173 -13.33 -13.72 6.69
CA LEU A 173 -12.70 -14.53 7.73
C LEU A 173 -12.02 -13.65 8.79
N ILE A 174 -11.26 -12.64 8.34
CA ILE A 174 -10.59 -11.69 9.23
C ILE A 174 -11.63 -10.88 10.00
N ILE A 175 -12.63 -10.32 9.31
CA ILE A 175 -13.70 -9.54 9.95
C ILE A 175 -14.49 -10.41 10.95
N GLY A 176 -14.88 -11.62 10.56
CA GLY A 176 -15.55 -12.55 11.46
C GLY A 176 -14.72 -12.85 12.72
N THR A 177 -13.41 -13.03 12.57
CA THR A 177 -12.51 -13.25 13.71
C THR A 177 -12.40 -12.02 14.60
N VAL A 178 -12.38 -10.80 14.05
CA VAL A 178 -12.36 -9.57 14.84
C VAL A 178 -13.63 -9.39 15.67
N PHE A 179 -14.80 -9.67 15.10
CA PHE A 179 -16.08 -9.46 15.79
C PHE A 179 -16.49 -10.60 16.73
N PHE A 180 -16.11 -11.84 16.40
CA PHE A 180 -16.58 -13.04 17.11
C PHE A 180 -15.46 -13.88 17.72
N GLY A 181 -14.20 -13.50 17.53
CA GLY A 181 -13.05 -14.21 18.05
C GLY A 181 -12.72 -13.90 19.51
N PRO A 182 -11.59 -14.42 20.01
CA PRO A 182 -11.11 -14.17 21.37
C PRO A 182 -10.89 -12.68 21.64
N ARG A 183 -11.23 -12.24 22.87
CA ARG A 183 -11.06 -10.83 23.30
C ARG A 183 -9.76 -10.57 24.04
N ASP A 184 -8.99 -11.62 24.29
CA ASP A 184 -7.74 -11.63 25.02
C ASP A 184 -6.77 -12.68 24.43
N GLY A 185 -5.52 -12.64 24.91
CA GLY A 185 -4.46 -13.56 24.48
C GLY A 185 -3.92 -13.31 23.07
N ALA A 186 -3.04 -14.20 22.61
CA ALA A 186 -2.33 -14.05 21.34
C ALA A 186 -3.24 -13.96 20.10
N MET A 187 -4.38 -14.68 20.12
CA MET A 187 -5.34 -14.67 19.02
C MET A 187 -6.04 -13.32 18.86
N PHE A 188 -6.29 -12.60 19.95
CA PHE A 188 -6.82 -11.24 19.91
C PHE A 188 -5.85 -10.30 19.17
N PHE A 189 -4.56 -10.32 19.55
CA PHE A 189 -3.52 -9.51 18.88
C PHE A 189 -3.35 -9.90 17.41
N ALA A 190 -3.33 -11.20 17.10
CA ALA A 190 -3.26 -11.69 15.73
C ALA A 190 -4.43 -11.18 14.87
N SER A 191 -5.65 -11.15 15.42
CA SER A 191 -6.82 -10.60 14.72
C SER A 191 -6.68 -9.10 14.44
N GLY A 192 -6.11 -8.32 15.38
CA GLY A 192 -5.81 -6.90 15.18
C GLY A 192 -4.79 -6.66 14.08
N PHE A 193 -3.68 -7.40 14.07
CA PHE A 193 -2.69 -7.32 12.99
C PHE A 193 -3.28 -7.76 11.64
N ALA A 194 -4.12 -8.79 11.62
CA ALA A 194 -4.82 -9.23 10.42
C ALA A 194 -5.77 -8.15 9.89
N LEU A 195 -6.48 -7.44 10.78
CA LEU A 195 -7.35 -6.32 10.41
C LEU A 195 -6.54 -5.15 9.82
N ILE A 196 -5.42 -4.79 10.45
CA ILE A 196 -4.52 -3.76 9.93
C ILE A 196 -3.99 -4.17 8.55
N GLY A 197 -3.56 -5.43 8.38
CA GLY A 197 -3.12 -5.97 7.09
C GLY A 197 -4.24 -5.96 6.04
N LEU A 198 -5.47 -6.28 6.42
CA LEU A 198 -6.64 -6.22 5.55
C LEU A 198 -6.90 -4.78 5.06
N ILE A 199 -6.92 -3.81 5.97
CA ILE A 199 -7.20 -2.40 5.67
C ILE A 199 -6.06 -1.78 4.87
N MET A 200 -4.84 -1.89 5.38
CA MET A 200 -3.69 -1.13 4.89
C MET A 200 -3.01 -1.79 3.70
N VAL A 201 -3.15 -3.10 3.51
CA VAL A 201 -2.45 -3.85 2.45
C VAL A 201 -3.44 -4.50 1.50
N LEU A 202 -4.25 -5.45 1.98
CA LEU A 202 -5.00 -6.32 1.07
C LEU A 202 -6.08 -5.56 0.30
N THR A 203 -6.80 -4.64 0.96
CA THR A 203 -7.83 -3.79 0.35
C THR A 203 -7.29 -2.91 -0.78
N PRO A 204 -6.25 -2.06 -0.57
CA PRO A 204 -5.73 -1.23 -1.65
C PRO A 204 -5.11 -2.04 -2.80
N PHE A 205 -4.40 -3.14 -2.49
CA PHE A 205 -3.85 -4.01 -3.52
C PHE A 205 -4.93 -4.73 -4.33
N ALA A 206 -6.04 -5.14 -3.71
CA ALA A 206 -7.19 -5.70 -4.43
C ALA A 206 -7.85 -4.65 -5.34
N GLY A 207 -7.94 -3.39 -4.90
CA GLY A 207 -8.40 -2.28 -5.75
C GLY A 207 -7.52 -2.06 -6.97
N VAL A 208 -6.19 -2.01 -6.78
CA VAL A 208 -5.24 -1.92 -7.90
C VAL A 208 -5.29 -3.16 -8.78
N ALA A 209 -5.46 -4.36 -8.21
CA ALA A 209 -5.60 -5.59 -8.98
C ALA A 209 -6.84 -5.56 -9.87
N MET A 210 -7.99 -5.09 -9.38
CA MET A 210 -9.19 -4.88 -10.20
C MET A 210 -8.97 -3.88 -11.33
N TYR A 211 -8.24 -2.78 -11.05
CA TYR A 211 -7.91 -1.79 -12.08
C TYR A 211 -6.99 -2.36 -13.16
N LEU A 212 -5.91 -3.02 -12.75
CA LEU A 212 -4.97 -3.63 -13.69
C LEU A 212 -5.64 -4.74 -14.51
N HIS A 213 -6.47 -5.57 -13.89
CA HIS A 213 -7.16 -6.66 -14.57
C HIS A 213 -8.34 -6.20 -15.43
N GLY A 214 -9.13 -5.23 -14.96
CA GLY A 214 -10.35 -4.77 -15.63
C GLY A 214 -10.09 -3.80 -16.77
N GLU A 215 -9.10 -2.93 -16.62
CA GLU A 215 -8.85 -1.83 -17.56
C GLU A 215 -7.56 -2.02 -18.37
N ARG A 216 -6.44 -2.32 -17.69
CA ARG A 216 -5.11 -2.21 -18.32
C ARG A 216 -4.66 -3.46 -19.07
N THR A 217 -4.99 -4.63 -18.56
CA THR A 217 -4.50 -5.92 -19.10
C THR A 217 -5.59 -6.72 -19.81
N ARG A 218 -6.81 -6.17 -19.88
CA ARG A 218 -7.95 -6.87 -20.43
C ARG A 218 -7.90 -6.87 -21.97
N PRO A 219 -8.07 -8.04 -22.64
CA PRO A 219 -8.16 -8.09 -24.09
C PRO A 219 -9.35 -7.28 -24.62
N ALA A 220 -9.19 -6.64 -25.78
CA ALA A 220 -10.25 -5.84 -26.39
C ALA A 220 -11.48 -6.67 -26.78
N ASP A 221 -11.28 -7.94 -27.11
CA ASP A 221 -12.29 -8.93 -27.49
C ASP A 221 -12.88 -9.71 -26.31
N ALA A 222 -12.56 -9.34 -25.08
CA ALA A 222 -13.11 -10.01 -23.91
C ALA A 222 -14.64 -9.91 -23.87
N ALA A 223 -15.30 -11.04 -23.56
CA ALA A 223 -16.77 -11.15 -23.49
C ALA A 223 -17.43 -10.24 -22.43
N TRP A 224 -16.65 -9.72 -21.50
CA TRP A 224 -17.10 -8.82 -20.44
C TRP A 224 -16.11 -7.68 -20.29
N HIS A 225 -16.59 -6.45 -20.12
CA HIS A 225 -15.79 -5.25 -19.85
C HIS A 225 -16.32 -4.56 -18.59
N PRO A 226 -15.69 -4.75 -17.42
CA PRO A 226 -16.15 -4.13 -16.18
C PRO A 226 -15.94 -2.62 -16.20
N SER A 227 -16.93 -1.86 -15.74
CA SER A 227 -16.67 -0.48 -15.31
C SER A 227 -15.92 -0.50 -13.97
N VAL A 228 -14.60 -0.56 -14.02
CA VAL A 228 -13.74 -0.62 -12.82
C VAL A 228 -14.03 0.54 -11.86
N VAL A 229 -14.31 1.73 -12.40
CA VAL A 229 -14.67 2.92 -11.62
C VAL A 229 -15.87 2.65 -10.72
N VAL A 230 -16.87 1.90 -11.18
CA VAL A 230 -18.02 1.52 -10.34
C VAL A 230 -17.62 0.54 -9.25
N TYR A 231 -16.83 -0.49 -9.59
CA TYR A 231 -16.42 -1.51 -8.62
C TYR A 231 -15.53 -0.96 -7.51
N ILE A 232 -14.67 0.02 -7.80
CA ILE A 232 -13.79 0.64 -6.79
C ILE A 232 -14.46 1.86 -6.14
N GLY A 233 -15.16 2.68 -6.92
CA GLY A 233 -15.73 3.93 -6.47
C GLY A 233 -16.99 3.78 -5.63
N ALA A 234 -17.89 2.84 -5.95
CA ALA A 234 -19.13 2.66 -5.20
C ALA A 234 -18.89 2.32 -3.71
N PRO A 235 -17.95 1.43 -3.35
CA PRO A 235 -17.59 1.20 -1.95
C PRO A 235 -17.11 2.45 -1.20
N ILE A 236 -16.39 3.34 -1.86
CA ILE A 236 -15.93 4.62 -1.27
C ILE A 236 -17.14 5.52 -0.98
N VAL A 237 -18.06 5.66 -1.94
CA VAL A 237 -19.29 6.44 -1.76
C VAL A 237 -20.15 5.87 -0.62
N VAL A 238 -20.26 4.55 -0.53
CA VAL A 238 -20.96 3.85 0.56
C VAL A 238 -20.29 4.13 1.90
N ALA A 239 -18.96 4.11 1.97
CA ALA A 239 -18.22 4.44 3.19
C ALA A 239 -18.40 5.90 3.64
N VAL A 240 -18.34 6.85 2.70
CA VAL A 240 -18.59 8.28 2.99
C VAL A 240 -20.01 8.49 3.50
N THR A 241 -20.99 7.82 2.88
CA THR A 241 -22.38 7.86 3.33
C THR A 241 -22.52 7.24 4.73
N GLY A 242 -21.87 6.11 4.97
CA GLY A 242 -21.83 5.45 6.28
C GLY A 242 -21.21 6.34 7.36
N TYR A 243 -20.13 7.06 7.05
CA TYR A 243 -19.54 8.06 7.95
C TYR A 243 -20.55 9.15 8.31
N VAL A 244 -21.17 9.77 7.31
CA VAL A 244 -22.14 10.86 7.54
C VAL A 244 -23.31 10.36 8.37
N LEU A 245 -23.87 9.18 8.03
CA LEU A 245 -24.98 8.59 8.76
C LEU A 245 -24.60 8.28 10.20
N SER A 246 -23.44 7.67 10.42
CA SER A 246 -22.93 7.39 11.76
C SER A 246 -22.74 8.67 12.56
N ALA A 247 -22.12 9.70 11.98
CA ALA A 247 -21.84 10.97 12.66
C ALA A 247 -23.08 11.82 12.96
N THR A 248 -24.17 11.66 12.20
CA THR A 248 -25.35 12.55 12.29
C THR A 248 -26.59 11.88 12.86
N PHE A 249 -26.75 10.57 12.69
CA PHE A 249 -27.95 9.83 13.07
C PHE A 249 -27.70 8.70 14.06
N THR A 250 -26.45 8.42 14.43
CA THR A 250 -26.12 7.41 15.44
C THR A 250 -25.38 8.06 16.61
N ASP A 251 -25.51 7.49 17.80
CA ASP A 251 -24.70 7.88 18.98
C ASP A 251 -23.28 7.26 18.94
N SER A 252 -22.72 7.06 17.74
CA SER A 252 -21.42 6.41 17.59
C SER A 252 -20.29 7.28 18.14
N ILE A 253 -19.47 6.66 18.99
CA ILE A 253 -18.27 7.29 19.57
C ILE A 253 -17.15 7.39 18.51
N ASN A 254 -17.20 6.58 17.44
CA ASN A 254 -16.17 6.56 16.40
C ASN A 254 -16.76 6.37 14.99
N PRO A 255 -17.39 7.41 14.40
CA PRO A 255 -17.96 7.34 13.06
C PRO A 255 -16.94 6.99 11.96
N ALA A 256 -15.67 7.36 12.15
CA ALA A 256 -14.61 6.99 11.21
C ALA A 256 -14.33 5.48 11.20
N GLY A 257 -14.35 4.84 12.38
CA GLY A 257 -14.24 3.39 12.49
C GLY A 257 -15.40 2.67 11.78
N ASP A 258 -16.63 3.14 12.01
CA ASP A 258 -17.81 2.60 11.34
C ASP A 258 -17.70 2.68 9.82
N ALA A 259 -17.26 3.83 9.30
CA ALA A 259 -17.05 4.05 7.88
C ALA A 259 -16.03 3.07 7.27
N VAL A 260 -14.98 2.71 8.01
CA VAL A 260 -14.00 1.69 7.57
C VAL A 260 -14.66 0.31 7.48
N TYR A 261 -15.48 -0.10 8.46
CA TYR A 261 -16.17 -1.39 8.36
C TYR A 261 -17.19 -1.41 7.22
N VAL A 262 -17.91 -0.32 7.01
CA VAL A 262 -18.83 -0.14 5.87
C VAL A 262 -18.07 -0.20 4.54
N LEU A 263 -16.89 0.44 4.44
CA LEU A 263 -16.01 0.34 3.28
C LEU A 263 -15.62 -1.11 3.00
N LEU A 264 -15.14 -1.83 4.02
CA LEU A 264 -14.70 -3.22 3.88
C LEU A 264 -15.85 -4.13 3.44
N ALA A 265 -17.05 -3.97 4.01
CA ALA A 265 -18.23 -4.73 3.62
C ALA A 265 -18.64 -4.44 2.16
N ALA A 266 -18.73 -3.16 1.78
CA ALA A 266 -19.11 -2.76 0.43
C ALA A 266 -18.07 -3.19 -0.60
N PHE A 267 -16.77 -3.05 -0.28
CA PHE A 267 -15.68 -3.44 -1.16
C PHE A 267 -15.58 -4.97 -1.28
N TRP A 268 -15.90 -5.73 -0.23
CA TRP A 268 -16.06 -7.18 -0.31
C TRP A 268 -17.20 -7.60 -1.24
N VAL A 269 -18.39 -7.03 -1.11
CA VAL A 269 -19.52 -7.31 -2.02
C VAL A 269 -19.14 -6.99 -3.47
N SER A 270 -18.53 -5.83 -3.69
CA SER A 270 -18.04 -5.42 -5.02
C SER A 270 -17.04 -6.42 -5.59
N SER A 271 -16.09 -6.88 -4.78
CA SER A 271 -15.08 -7.87 -5.16
C SER A 271 -15.68 -9.24 -5.49
N LEU A 272 -16.65 -9.69 -4.68
CA LEU A 272 -17.36 -10.93 -4.91
C LEU A 272 -18.12 -10.89 -6.24
N VAL A 273 -18.88 -9.82 -6.50
CA VAL A 273 -19.61 -9.63 -7.76
C VAL A 273 -18.65 -9.60 -8.94
N TYR A 274 -17.53 -8.88 -8.81
CA TYR A 274 -16.49 -8.82 -9.83
C TYR A 274 -15.95 -10.22 -10.17
N VAL A 275 -15.58 -11.02 -9.16
CA VAL A 275 -15.06 -12.39 -9.35
C VAL A 275 -16.11 -13.31 -9.95
N VAL A 276 -17.36 -13.27 -9.47
CA VAL A 276 -18.44 -14.11 -10.01
C VAL A 276 -18.72 -13.76 -11.48
N ARG A 277 -18.77 -12.47 -11.83
CA ARG A 277 -18.93 -12.02 -13.22
C ARG A 277 -17.77 -12.47 -14.08
N TRP A 278 -16.54 -12.26 -13.62
CA TRP A 278 -15.34 -12.72 -14.31
C TRP A 278 -15.39 -14.22 -14.62
N LEU A 279 -15.69 -15.06 -13.63
CA LEU A 279 -15.73 -16.52 -13.77
C LEU A 279 -16.86 -17.02 -14.66
N THR A 280 -18.01 -16.34 -14.67
CA THR A 280 -19.16 -16.74 -15.50
C THR A 280 -18.98 -16.36 -16.96
N THR A 281 -18.38 -15.21 -17.25
CA THR A 281 -18.16 -14.74 -18.63
C THR A 281 -16.88 -15.28 -19.28
N SER A 282 -15.97 -15.85 -18.50
CA SER A 282 -14.76 -16.51 -19.04
C SER A 282 -15.00 -17.97 -19.44
N ARG A 283 -16.14 -18.55 -19.04
CA ARG A 283 -16.55 -19.92 -19.37
C ARG A 283 -17.57 -20.00 -20.51
N SER A 284 -18.09 -18.86 -20.94
CA SER A 284 -19.00 -18.68 -22.09
C SER A 284 -18.22 -18.37 -23.34
#